data_AF-A0A1G1ND36-F1
#
_entry.id   AF-A0A1G1ND36-F1
#
_cell.length_a   1.000
_cell.length_b   1.000
_cell.length_c   1.000
_cell.angle_alpha   90.00
_cell.angle_beta   90.00
_cell.angle_gamma   90.00
#
_symmetry.space_group_name_H-M   'P 1'
#
loop_
_entity.id
_entity.type
_entity.pdbx_description
1 polymer ?
#
loop_
_entity_poly.entity_id
_entity_poly.type
_entity_poly.pdbx_seq_one_letter_code
_entity_poly.pdbx_strand_id
1 'polypeptide(L)'
;MFRIRRGQSSLEYIILLTVVISALLGIENYFKRGLQGRWKSAMDELGDQYDPRTTNASVRHVLTANAVTYVTAINGTNGIWTFRSDSTNSIETKSGFITVGGY
;
A
#
# COMPACT_ATOMS: atom_id res chain seq x y z
N MET A 1 -46.19 -64.35 13.99
CA MET A 1 -45.47 -63.26 13.29
C MET A 1 -45.70 -61.96 14.08
N PHE A 2 -44.86 -61.67 15.07
CA PHE A 2 -45.04 -60.51 15.95
C PHE A 2 -44.23 -59.31 15.43
N ARG A 3 -44.95 -58.30 14.96
CA ARG A 3 -44.43 -57.05 14.43
C ARG A 3 -44.05 -56.14 15.59
N ILE A 4 -42.76 -56.02 15.88
CA ILE A 4 -42.23 -55.12 16.93
C ILE A 4 -42.41 -53.68 16.43
N ARG A 5 -43.44 -52.98 16.91
CA ARG A 5 -43.54 -51.53 16.79
C ARG A 5 -42.47 -50.92 17.71
N ARG A 6 -41.38 -50.41 17.12
CA ARG A 6 -40.37 -49.63 17.85
C ARG A 6 -40.98 -48.29 18.23
N GLY A 7 -41.51 -48.19 19.45
CA GLY A 7 -41.72 -46.91 20.10
C GLY A 7 -40.35 -46.33 20.39
N GLN A 8 -39.93 -45.39 19.56
CA GLN A 8 -38.71 -44.60 19.75
C GLN A 8 -38.81 -43.94 21.12
N SER A 9 -37.98 -44.38 22.06
CA SER A 9 -38.05 -43.90 23.45
C SER A 9 -37.67 -42.43 23.48
N SER A 10 -38.40 -41.58 24.20
CA SER A 10 -38.05 -40.16 24.40
C SER A 10 -36.61 -39.98 24.89
N LEU A 11 -36.07 -40.99 25.58
CA LEU A 11 -34.70 -41.04 26.07
C LEU A 11 -33.66 -41.16 24.93
N GLU A 12 -33.93 -41.96 23.89
CA GLU A 12 -33.05 -42.02 22.71
C GLU A 12 -33.00 -40.68 21.99
N TYR A 13 -34.15 -40.00 21.92
CA TYR A 13 -34.24 -38.69 21.28
C TYR A 13 -33.45 -37.62 22.06
N ILE A 14 -33.52 -37.64 23.39
CA ILE A 14 -32.76 -36.72 24.26
C ILE A 14 -31.24 -36.95 24.12
N ILE A 15 -30.80 -38.20 24.06
CA ILE A 15 -29.37 -38.53 23.88
C ILE A 15 -28.89 -38.07 22.49
N LEU A 16 -29.69 -38.28 21.45
CA LEU A 16 -29.33 -37.85 20.10
C LEU A 16 -29.26 -36.32 20.02
N LEU A 17 -30.21 -35.62 20.67
CA LEU A 17 -30.23 -34.17 20.74
C LEU A 17 -28.97 -33.60 21.42
N THR A 18 -28.52 -34.16 22.54
CA THR A 18 -27.32 -33.68 23.24
C THR A 18 -26.03 -33.90 22.43
N VAL A 19 -25.93 -35.01 21.69
CA VAL A 19 -24.81 -35.24 20.76
C VAL A 19 -24.81 -34.21 19.64
N VAL A 20 -25.96 -33.89 19.06
CA VAL A 20 -26.05 -32.88 17.99
C VAL A 20 -25.70 -31.48 18.50
N ILE A 21 -26.19 -31.09 19.68
CA ILE A 21 -25.88 -29.78 20.28
C ILE A 21 -24.38 -29.65 20.58
N SER A 22 -23.76 -30.68 21.15
CA SER A 22 -22.32 -30.64 21.46
C SER A 22 -21.46 -30.54 20.19
N ALA A 23 -21.83 -31.20 19.10
CA ALA A 23 -21.16 -31.06 17.80
C ALA A 23 -21.28 -29.64 17.23
N LEU A 24 -22.46 -29.02 17.31
CA LEU A 24 -22.69 -27.65 16.83
C LEU A 24 -21.87 -26.61 17.61
N LEU A 25 -21.81 -26.75 18.94
CA LEU A 25 -20.99 -25.88 19.81
C LEU A 25 -19.49 -26.00 19.48
N GLY A 26 -19.03 -27.19 19.11
CA GLY A 26 -17.64 -27.41 18.68
C GLY A 26 -17.29 -26.64 17.39
N ILE A 27 -18.20 -26.65 16.41
CA ILE A 27 -18.01 -25.97 15.12
C ILE A 27 -17.98 -24.44 15.30
N GLU A 28 -18.81 -23.88 16.18
CA GLU A 28 -18.85 -22.44 16.46
C GLU A 28 -17.46 -21.90 16.91
N ASN A 29 -16.77 -22.64 17.77
CA ASN A 29 -15.43 -22.26 18.23
C ASN A 29 -14.38 -22.27 17.12
N TYR A 30 -14.50 -23.18 16.15
CA TYR A 30 -13.60 -23.22 15.00
C TYR A 30 -13.78 -21.98 14.11
N PHE A 31 -15.03 -21.62 13.80
CA PHE A 31 -15.35 -20.42 13.00
C PHE A 31 -14.87 -19.14 13.68
N LYS A 32 -15.09 -19.00 15.01
CA LYS A 32 -14.62 -17.84 15.78
C LYS A 32 -13.11 -17.67 15.67
N ARG A 33 -12.34 -18.76 15.79
CA ARG A 33 -10.87 -18.71 15.69
C ARG A 33 -10.40 -18.35 14.28
N GLY A 34 -11.07 -18.85 13.24
CA GLY A 34 -10.75 -18.50 11.85
C GLY A 34 -10.99 -17.02 11.54
N LEU A 35 -12.13 -16.47 11.98
CA LEU A 35 -12.45 -15.06 11.79
C LEU A 35 -11.52 -14.15 12.60
N GLN A 36 -11.25 -14.49 13.86
CA GLN A 36 -10.32 -13.76 14.71
C GLN A 36 -8.90 -13.75 14.15
N GLY A 37 -8.42 -14.86 13.57
CA GLY A 37 -7.11 -14.92 12.92
C GLY A 37 -7.00 -13.97 11.71
N ARG A 38 -8.04 -13.94 10.87
CA ARG A 38 -8.11 -13.02 9.72
C ARG A 38 -8.23 -11.55 10.15
N TRP A 39 -8.97 -11.28 11.22
CA TRP A 39 -9.04 -9.93 11.77
C TRP A 39 -7.72 -9.48 12.34
N LYS A 40 -7.03 -10.36 13.08
CA LYS A 40 -5.70 -10.08 13.61
C LYS A 40 -4.71 -9.78 12.47
N SER A 41 -4.66 -10.61 11.42
CA SER A 41 -3.76 -10.35 10.29
C SER A 41 -4.05 -9.03 9.59
N ALA A 42 -5.32 -8.66 9.42
CA ALA A 42 -5.71 -7.38 8.83
C ALA A 42 -5.36 -6.18 9.73
N MET A 43 -5.43 -6.34 11.05
CA MET A 43 -5.00 -5.31 12.01
C MET A 43 -3.48 -5.17 12.04
N ASP A 44 -2.74 -6.29 12.01
CA ASP A 44 -1.27 -6.28 11.97
C ASP A 44 -0.77 -5.58 10.68
N GLU A 45 -1.40 -5.84 9.52
CA GLU A 45 -1.10 -5.18 8.24
C GLU A 45 -1.46 -3.68 8.20
N LEU A 46 -2.43 -3.23 9.01
CA LEU A 46 -2.70 -1.80 9.21
C LEU A 46 -1.68 -1.15 10.16
N GLY A 47 -1.19 -1.89 11.15
CA GLY A 47 -0.19 -1.40 12.11
C GLY A 47 1.18 -1.17 11.47
N ASP A 48 1.62 -2.06 10.58
CA ASP A 48 2.91 -1.98 9.89
C ASP A 48 3.00 -0.83 8.86
N GLN A 49 1.90 -0.12 8.59
CA GLN A 49 1.88 1.03 7.67
C GLN A 49 2.39 2.34 8.30
N TYR A 50 2.58 2.40 9.61
CA TYR A 50 3.13 3.59 10.29
C TYR A 50 4.59 3.36 10.69
N ASP A 51 5.52 3.69 9.80
CA ASP A 51 6.92 3.88 10.16
C ASP A 51 7.27 5.39 10.06
N PRO A 52 7.48 6.08 11.20
CA PRO A 52 7.82 7.50 11.24
C PRO A 52 9.20 7.80 10.62
N ARG A 53 10.00 6.77 10.30
CA ARG A 53 11.30 6.87 9.62
C ARG A 53 11.18 6.68 8.11
N THR A 54 10.08 6.12 7.59
CA THR A 54 9.83 5.99 6.15
C THR A 54 8.80 7.02 5.70
N THR A 55 9.27 8.22 5.38
CA THR A 55 8.44 9.19 4.67
C THR A 55 8.28 8.74 3.21
N ASN A 56 7.05 8.45 2.78
CA ASN A 56 6.73 8.25 1.37
C ASN A 56 6.74 9.62 0.67
N ALA A 57 7.92 10.04 0.19
CA ALA A 57 8.08 11.26 -0.59
C ALA A 57 8.22 10.93 -2.08
N SER A 58 7.29 11.40 -2.90
CA SER A 58 7.42 11.39 -4.36
C SER A 58 7.69 12.80 -4.83
N VAL A 59 8.98 13.09 -5.04
CA VAL A 59 9.46 14.41 -5.48
C VAL A 59 10.10 14.24 -6.84
N ARG A 60 9.56 14.95 -7.85
CA ARG A 60 10.14 15.02 -9.18
C ARG A 60 10.97 16.30 -9.29
N HIS A 61 12.26 16.13 -9.54
CA HIS A 61 13.20 17.21 -9.79
C HIS A 61 13.53 17.26 -11.28
N VAL A 62 13.30 18.41 -11.91
CA VAL A 62 13.64 18.63 -13.32
C VAL A 62 14.56 19.84 -13.41
N LEU A 63 15.76 19.59 -13.92
CA LEU A 63 16.76 20.61 -14.24
C LEU A 63 16.80 20.76 -15.75
N THR A 64 16.50 21.96 -16.25
CA THR A 64 16.69 22.29 -17.67
C THR A 64 17.66 23.45 -17.77
N ALA A 65 18.83 23.20 -18.36
CA ALA A 65 19.86 24.20 -18.60
C ALA A 65 20.04 24.38 -20.11
N ASN A 66 20.04 25.64 -20.55
CA ASN A 66 20.36 26.02 -21.91
C ASN A 66 21.53 27.01 -21.89
N ALA A 67 22.54 26.74 -22.72
CA ALA A 67 23.67 27.61 -22.93
C ALA A 67 23.79 27.93 -24.42
N VAL A 68 23.81 29.21 -24.76
CA VAL A 68 23.97 29.68 -26.14
C VAL A 68 25.17 30.63 -26.17
N THR A 69 26.12 30.32 -27.05
CA THR A 69 27.31 31.14 -27.29
C THR A 69 27.19 31.80 -28.66
N TYR A 70 27.29 33.12 -28.68
CA TYR A 70 27.41 33.91 -29.90
C TYR A 70 28.85 34.35 -30.06
N VAL A 71 29.46 34.01 -31.20
CA VAL A 71 30.79 34.51 -31.60
C VAL A 71 30.62 35.34 -32.86
N THR A 72 30.87 36.63 -32.76
CA THR A 72 30.83 37.55 -33.90
C THR A 72 32.25 37.98 -34.25
N ALA A 73 32.66 37.74 -35.50
CA ALA A 73 33.95 38.16 -36.03
C ALA A 73 33.78 39.42 -36.87
N ILE A 74 34.62 40.43 -36.63
CA ILE A 74 34.65 41.70 -37.36
C ILE A 74 36.04 41.84 -37.97
N ASN A 75 36.11 42.13 -39.28
CA ASN A 75 37.37 42.44 -39.96
C ASN A 75 37.72 43.92 -39.75
N GLY A 76 38.86 44.19 -39.12
CA GLY A 76 39.45 45.51 -39.01
C GLY A 76 40.69 45.67 -39.91
N THR A 77 41.15 46.90 -40.09
CA THR A 77 42.28 47.25 -40.98
C THR A 77 43.58 46.48 -40.69
N ASN A 78 43.75 45.92 -39.50
CA ASN A 78 44.94 45.16 -39.09
C ASN A 78 44.62 43.74 -38.56
N GLY A 79 43.49 43.15 -38.95
CA GLY A 79 43.16 41.76 -38.61
C GLY A 79 41.71 41.55 -38.16
N ILE A 80 41.40 40.31 -37.76
CA ILE A 80 40.06 39.90 -37.34
C ILE A 80 39.93 40.00 -35.82
N TRP A 81 38.92 40.72 -35.35
CA TRP A 81 38.53 40.76 -33.94
C TRP A 81 37.30 39.91 -33.71
N THR A 82 37.31 39.07 -32.67
CA THR A 82 36.15 38.26 -32.29
C THR A 82 35.60 38.71 -30.95
N PHE A 83 34.28 38.90 -30.89
CA PHE A 83 33.54 39.11 -29.65
C PHE A 83 32.77 37.85 -29.30
N ARG A 84 32.81 37.47 -28.03
CA ARG A 84 32.06 36.34 -27.50
C ARG A 84 31.05 36.88 -26.50
N SER A 85 29.79 36.47 -26.66
CA SER A 85 28.74 36.68 -25.67
C SER A 85 28.11 35.32 -25.35
N ASP A 86 28.07 35.00 -24.06
CA ASP A 86 27.49 33.77 -23.55
C ASP A 86 26.19 34.12 -22.82
N SER A 87 25.10 33.41 -23.17
CA SER A 87 23.83 33.49 -22.45
C SER A 87 23.49 32.11 -21.91
N THR A 88 23.34 32.05 -20.58
CA THR A 88 22.97 30.82 -19.87
C THR A 88 21.67 31.03 -19.14
N ASN A 89 20.71 30.13 -19.35
CA ASN A 89 19.47 30.08 -18.57
C ASN A 89 19.35 28.71 -17.90
N SER A 90 19.08 28.70 -16.60
CA SER A 90 18.83 27.51 -15.81
C SER A 90 17.48 27.64 -15.14
N ILE A 91 16.57 26.72 -15.46
CA ILE A 91 15.25 26.64 -14.83
C ILE A 91 15.24 25.37 -13.99
N GLU A 92 15.00 25.55 -12.71
CA GLU A 92 14.78 24.47 -11.76
C GLU A 92 13.29 24.40 -11.45
N THR A 93 12.69 23.22 -11.63
CA THR A 93 11.31 22.98 -11.22
C THR A 93 11.27 21.78 -10.30
N LYS A 94 10.80 22.03 -9.06
CA LYS A 94 10.53 21.00 -8.07
C LYS A 94 9.02 20.89 -7.91
N SER A 95 8.48 19.70 -8.12
CA SER A 95 7.05 19.42 -7.94
C SER A 95 6.86 18.05 -7.28
N GLY A 96 5.79 17.93 -6.50
CA GLY A 96 5.48 16.73 -5.75
C GLY A 96 4.83 17.07 -4.42
N PHE A 97 4.45 16.01 -3.70
CA PHE A 97 3.82 16.12 -2.40
C PHE A 97 4.72 15.46 -1.36
N ILE A 98 4.81 16.08 -0.20
CA ILE A 98 5.44 15.48 0.98
C ILE A 98 4.35 15.43 2.03
N THR A 99 3.86 14.23 2.32
CA THR A 99 2.91 14.02 3.41
C THR A 99 3.70 13.52 4.61
N VAL A 100 3.79 14.36 5.64
CA VAL A 100 4.25 13.98 6.97
C VAL A 100 3.01 13.88 7.83
N GLY A 101 2.67 12.67 8.28
CA GLY A 101 1.59 12.48 9.24
C GLY A 101 1.98 13.07 10.58
N GLY A 102 1.39 14.21 10.93
CA GLY A 102 1.45 14.78 12.26
C GLY A 102 0.45 14.09 13.19
N TYR A 103 0.92 13.76 14.39
CA TYR A 103 0.18 13.20 15.53
C TYR A 103 -1.02 14.06 15.95
#